data_AF-A0AAD5HDR4-F1
#
_entry.id   AF-A0AAD5HDR4-F1
#
_cell.length_a   1.000
_cell.length_b   1.000
_cell.length_c   1.000
_cell.angle_alpha   90.00
_cell.angle_beta   90.00
_cell.angle_gamma   90.00
#
_symmetry.space_group_name_H-M   'P 1'
#
loop_
_entity.id
_entity.type
_entity.pdbx_description
1 polymer ?
#
loop_
_entity_poly.entity_id
_entity_poly.type
_entity_poly.pdbx_seq_one_letter_code
_entity_poly.pdbx_strand_id
1 'polypeptide(L)'
;MSHSEWYGTTRSFYPLPASMDRLKELYPEIDTSYVPVLAAPTGMETMRQVHERVQAAMDKLVEQCDAKYEQVVLFGHAASVICAVRALLEDWSFYVNAGTCSISKLEREENGKWKLVLNGSTDHLSQGNLRSWMFEGDVPSYEVHQ
;
A
#
# COMPACT_ATOMS: atom_id res chain seq x y z
N MET A 1 8.79 0.16 -5.24
CA MET A 1 7.70 -0.49 -6.02
C MET A 1 6.88 -1.51 -5.23
N SER A 2 7.33 -1.93 -4.04
CA SER A 2 6.63 -2.87 -3.14
C SER A 2 5.20 -2.47 -2.76
N HIS A 3 4.94 -1.17 -2.58
CA HIS A 3 3.63 -0.61 -2.22
C HIS A 3 2.97 0.13 -3.40
N SER A 4 3.09 -0.45 -4.60
CA SER A 4 2.49 0.09 -5.83
C SER A 4 1.01 -0.28 -5.96
N GLU A 5 0.34 0.38 -6.90
CA GLU A 5 -1.07 0.23 -7.28
C GLU A 5 -1.55 -1.23 -7.45
N TRP A 6 -2.86 -1.44 -7.61
CA TRP A 6 -3.43 -2.68 -8.10
C TRP A 6 -4.24 -2.42 -9.36
N TYR A 7 -3.88 -3.06 -10.46
CA TYR A 7 -4.57 -2.89 -11.74
C TYR A 7 -5.58 -4.01 -12.06
N GLY A 8 -5.72 -5.00 -11.18
CA GLY A 8 -6.60 -6.15 -11.39
C GLY A 8 -6.14 -7.10 -12.50
N THR A 9 -7.07 -7.93 -12.96
CA THR A 9 -6.93 -8.85 -14.09
C THR A 9 -7.65 -8.40 -15.36
N THR A 10 -8.29 -7.22 -15.34
CA THR A 10 -8.95 -6.66 -16.54
C THR A 10 -7.99 -5.90 -17.46
N ARG A 11 -6.78 -5.57 -17.01
CA ARG A 11 -5.74 -4.93 -17.83
C ARG A 11 -4.75 -5.95 -18.38
N SER A 12 -4.31 -5.77 -19.62
CA SER A 12 -3.31 -6.63 -20.26
C SER A 12 -1.85 -6.29 -19.90
N PHE A 13 -1.61 -5.18 -19.19
CA PHE A 13 -0.29 -4.76 -18.75
C PHE A 13 -0.36 -3.92 -17.48
N TYR A 14 0.77 -3.83 -16.79
CA TYR A 14 0.96 -3.01 -15.60
C TYR A 14 1.68 -1.71 -15.97
N PRO A 15 1.04 -0.53 -15.90
CA PRO A 15 1.74 0.73 -16.08
C PRO A 15 2.87 0.87 -15.05
N LEU A 16 4.11 0.89 -15.54
CA LEU A 16 5.26 1.14 -14.69
C LEU A 16 5.34 2.62 -14.33
N PRO A 17 5.83 2.96 -13.13
CA PRO A 17 6.15 4.35 -12.79
C PRO A 17 7.24 4.88 -13.73
N ALA A 18 7.41 6.21 -13.75
CA ALA A 18 8.53 6.83 -14.44
C ALA A 18 9.89 6.32 -13.92
N SER A 19 10.93 6.40 -14.75
CA SER A 19 12.29 6.05 -14.34
C SER A 19 12.78 6.95 -13.20
N MET A 20 13.74 6.46 -12.41
CA MET A 20 14.32 7.25 -11.32
C MET A 20 14.98 8.55 -11.83
N ASP A 21 15.63 8.51 -12.99
CA ASP A 21 16.21 9.72 -13.61
C ASP A 21 15.13 10.77 -13.87
N ARG A 22 13.99 10.35 -14.44
CA ARG A 22 12.88 11.25 -14.71
C ARG A 22 12.24 11.78 -13.43
N LEU A 23 12.13 10.96 -12.38
CA LEU A 23 11.64 11.40 -11.08
C LEU A 23 12.60 12.39 -10.42
N LYS A 24 13.92 12.20 -10.55
CA LYS A 24 14.95 13.09 -10.00
C LYS A 24 14.95 14.47 -10.67
N GLU A 25 14.68 14.54 -11.97
CA GLU A 25 14.49 15.80 -12.68
C GLU A 25 13.28 16.60 -12.16
N LEU A 26 12.18 15.91 -11.83
CA LEU A 26 10.95 16.54 -11.34
C LEU A 26 10.98 16.86 -9.84
N TYR A 27 11.66 16.01 -9.07
CA TYR A 27 11.75 16.08 -7.61
C TYR A 27 13.22 15.94 -7.19
N PRO A 28 14.01 17.03 -7.20
CA PRO A 28 15.45 17.00 -6.96
C PRO A 28 15.86 16.40 -5.61
N GLU A 29 14.97 16.37 -4.63
CA GLU A 29 15.22 15.84 -3.28
C GLU A 29 15.06 14.32 -3.17
N ILE A 30 14.52 13.64 -4.19
CA ILE A 30 14.28 12.19 -4.12
C ILE A 30 15.60 11.42 -3.94
N ASP A 31 15.62 10.47 -3.01
CA ASP A 31 16.75 9.56 -2.83
C ASP A 31 16.76 8.48 -3.92
N THR A 32 17.80 8.49 -4.74
CA THR A 32 18.00 7.52 -5.82
C THR A 32 18.83 6.32 -5.40
N SER A 33 19.33 6.28 -4.17
CA SER A 33 20.12 5.16 -3.63
C SER A 33 19.24 4.05 -3.04
N TYR A 34 17.96 4.33 -2.77
CA TYR A 34 17.02 3.35 -2.24
C TYR A 34 16.72 2.24 -3.25
N VAL A 35 16.93 0.99 -2.85
CA VAL A 35 16.58 -0.20 -3.62
C VAL A 35 15.29 -0.80 -3.07
N PRO A 36 14.23 -0.97 -3.89
CA PRO A 36 12.99 -1.61 -3.44
C PRO A 36 13.19 -3.03 -2.93
N VAL A 37 12.52 -3.40 -1.83
CA VAL A 37 12.57 -4.76 -1.25
C VAL A 37 12.00 -5.86 -2.15
N LEU A 38 11.15 -5.48 -3.10
CA LEU A 38 10.55 -6.35 -4.11
C LEU A 38 10.56 -5.64 -5.46
N ALA A 39 10.71 -6.43 -6.52
CA ALA A 39 10.54 -5.99 -7.89
C ALA A 39 9.10 -5.53 -8.17
N ALA A 40 8.92 -4.79 -9.28
CA ALA A 40 7.59 -4.46 -9.78
C ALA A 40 6.80 -5.74 -10.09
N PRO A 41 5.47 -5.75 -9.90
CA PRO A 41 4.64 -6.82 -10.45
C PRO A 41 4.79 -6.86 -11.97
N THR A 42 4.96 -8.07 -12.51
CA THR A 42 5.07 -8.31 -13.95
C THR A 42 3.78 -8.95 -14.46
N GLY A 43 2.67 -8.23 -14.41
CA GLY A 43 1.40 -8.72 -14.99
C GLY A 43 0.16 -8.36 -14.19
N MET A 44 -0.89 -9.12 -14.48
CA MET A 44 -2.18 -9.06 -13.81
C MET A 44 -2.10 -9.66 -12.42
N GLU A 45 -2.87 -9.09 -11.49
CA GLU A 45 -2.97 -9.60 -10.14
C GLU A 45 -4.44 -9.76 -9.78
N THR A 46 -4.82 -10.94 -9.28
CA THR A 46 -6.06 -11.11 -8.53
C THR A 46 -6.00 -10.35 -7.21
N MET A 47 -7.14 -10.14 -6.57
CA MET A 47 -7.26 -9.62 -5.22
C MET A 47 -6.38 -10.41 -4.25
N ARG A 48 -6.37 -11.74 -4.37
CA ARG A 48 -5.49 -12.58 -3.54
C ARG A 48 -4.02 -12.28 -3.79
N GLN A 49 -3.61 -12.20 -5.05
CA GLN A 49 -2.20 -11.98 -5.41
C GLN A 49 -1.68 -10.62 -4.93
N VAL A 50 -2.48 -9.56 -4.99
CA VAL A 50 -2.05 -8.26 -4.42
C VAL A 50 -1.92 -8.32 -2.90
N HIS A 51 -2.79 -9.04 -2.19
CA HIS A 51 -2.63 -9.24 -0.74
C HIS A 51 -1.33 -9.99 -0.42
N GLU A 52 -1.06 -11.10 -1.11
CA GLU A 52 0.16 -11.89 -0.95
C GLU A 52 1.43 -11.07 -1.24
N ARG A 53 1.44 -10.31 -2.35
CA ARG A 53 2.56 -9.43 -2.70
C ARG A 53 2.79 -8.37 -1.63
N VAL A 54 1.74 -7.68 -1.20
CA VAL A 54 1.86 -6.59 -0.23
C VAL A 54 2.27 -7.14 1.14
N GLN A 55 1.80 -8.32 1.53
CA GLN A 55 2.27 -9.00 2.73
C GLN A 55 3.77 -9.28 2.67
N ALA A 56 4.24 -9.92 1.59
CA ALA A 56 5.67 -10.18 1.40
C ALA A 56 6.52 -8.90 1.36
N ALA A 57 5.97 -7.81 0.85
CA ALA A 57 6.59 -6.49 0.89
C ALA A 57 6.67 -5.93 2.32
N MET A 58 5.60 -6.04 3.11
CA MET A 58 5.57 -5.55 4.49
C MET A 58 6.53 -6.32 5.37
N ASP A 59 6.58 -7.65 5.26
CA ASP A 59 7.49 -8.50 6.03
C ASP A 59 8.95 -8.06 5.83
N LYS A 60 9.36 -7.88 4.58
CA LYS A 60 10.72 -7.41 4.22
C LYS A 60 10.99 -5.97 4.61
N LEU A 61 9.99 -5.08 4.49
CA LEU A 61 10.15 -3.68 4.89
C LEU A 61 10.29 -3.54 6.40
N VAL A 62 9.49 -4.26 7.18
CA VAL A 62 9.59 -4.29 8.64
C VAL A 62 10.97 -4.80 9.06
N GLU A 63 11.41 -5.93 8.49
CA GLU A 63 12.76 -6.46 8.75
C GLU A 63 13.87 -5.44 8.44
N GLN A 64 13.78 -4.76 7.28
CA GLN A 64 14.76 -3.73 6.90
C GLN A 64 14.72 -2.50 7.81
N CYS A 65 13.53 -2.10 8.28
CA CYS A 65 13.33 -0.90 9.07
C CYS A 65 13.64 -1.10 10.55
N ASP A 66 13.37 -2.29 11.11
CA ASP A 66 13.70 -2.63 12.50
C ASP A 66 15.19 -2.41 12.81
N ALA A 67 16.06 -2.51 11.80
CA ALA A 67 17.49 -2.27 11.94
C ALA A 67 17.90 -0.78 11.93
N LYS A 68 17.03 0.16 11.55
CA LYS A 68 17.42 1.53 11.18
C LYS A 68 16.47 2.65 11.62
N TYR A 69 15.18 2.37 11.77
CA TYR A 69 14.15 3.39 11.90
C TYR A 69 13.15 3.01 13.00
N GLU A 70 12.79 3.98 13.84
CA GLU A 70 11.72 3.82 14.83
C GLU A 70 10.33 4.08 14.22
N GLN A 71 10.26 4.93 13.19
CA GLN A 71 9.02 5.31 12.54
C GLN A 71 9.23 5.46 11.04
N VAL A 72 8.28 4.94 10.26
CA VAL A 72 8.28 5.01 8.81
C VAL A 72 6.90 5.48 8.34
N VAL A 73 6.87 6.29 7.28
CA VAL A 73 5.65 6.66 6.57
C VAL A 73 5.68 6.01 5.20
N LEU A 74 4.63 5.27 4.88
CA LEU A 74 4.43 4.67 3.56
C LEU A 74 3.32 5.40 2.82
N PHE A 75 3.59 5.77 1.57
CA PHE A 75 2.61 6.36 0.66
C PHE A 75 2.21 5.33 -0.38
N GLY A 76 0.91 5.17 -0.63
CA GLY A 76 0.38 4.23 -1.60
C GLY A 76 -1.03 4.53 -2.08
N HIS A 77 -1.60 3.54 -2.74
CA HIS A 77 -2.94 3.58 -3.31
C HIS A 77 -3.92 2.84 -2.41
N ALA A 78 -5.23 3.00 -2.62
CA ALA A 78 -6.24 2.43 -1.74
C ALA A 78 -6.06 0.91 -1.56
N ALA A 79 -5.94 0.14 -2.65
CA ALA A 79 -5.74 -1.31 -2.59
C ALA A 79 -4.47 -1.69 -1.81
N SER A 80 -3.32 -1.06 -2.11
CA SER A 80 -2.06 -1.38 -1.45
C SER A 80 -2.07 -1.00 0.04
N VAL A 81 -2.67 0.14 0.40
CA VAL A 81 -2.82 0.60 1.79
C VAL A 81 -3.69 -0.37 2.59
N ILE A 82 -4.83 -0.79 2.02
CA ILE A 82 -5.71 -1.79 2.65
C ILE A 82 -4.94 -3.09 2.89
N CYS A 83 -4.27 -3.62 1.87
CA CYS A 83 -3.49 -4.85 2.01
C CYS A 83 -2.36 -4.72 3.04
N ALA A 84 -1.67 -3.57 3.11
CA ALA A 84 -0.57 -3.36 4.05
C ALA A 84 -1.05 -3.33 5.50
N VAL A 85 -2.15 -2.62 5.78
CA VAL A 85 -2.76 -2.58 7.12
C VAL A 85 -3.22 -3.99 7.52
N ARG A 86 -3.91 -4.71 6.63
CA ARG A 86 -4.36 -6.10 6.84
C ARG A 86 -3.20 -7.05 7.11
N ALA A 87 -2.10 -6.92 6.36
CA ALA A 87 -0.91 -7.73 6.54
C ALA A 87 -0.28 -7.51 7.93
N LEU A 88 -0.09 -6.25 8.34
CA LEU A 88 0.50 -5.93 9.65
C LEU A 88 -0.39 -6.36 10.82
N LEU A 89 -1.72 -6.27 10.67
CA LEU A 89 -2.68 -6.74 11.67
C LEU A 89 -2.86 -8.27 11.68
N GLU A 90 -2.30 -8.98 10.70
CA GLU A 90 -2.54 -10.41 10.48
C GLU A 90 -4.03 -10.76 10.33
N ASP A 91 -4.83 -9.83 9.78
CA ASP A 91 -6.27 -9.99 9.54
C ASP A 91 -6.63 -9.54 8.12
N TRP A 92 -6.83 -10.51 7.25
CA TRP A 92 -7.18 -10.26 5.84
C TRP A 92 -8.59 -9.67 5.67
N SER A 93 -9.49 -9.88 6.63
CA SER A 93 -10.88 -9.38 6.52
C SER A 93 -11.06 -7.97 7.07
N PHE A 94 -10.04 -7.43 7.76
CA PHE A 94 -10.16 -6.16 8.47
C PHE A 94 -10.63 -5.01 7.58
N TYR A 95 -11.56 -4.20 8.08
CA TYR A 95 -12.05 -3.02 7.39
C TYR A 95 -11.05 -1.86 7.54
N VAL A 96 -10.49 -1.42 6.41
CA VAL A 96 -9.55 -0.30 6.37
C VAL A 96 -10.20 0.85 5.60
N ASN A 97 -10.32 2.01 6.25
CA ASN A 97 -10.77 3.22 5.58
C ASN A 97 -9.63 3.77 4.72
N ALA A 98 -9.81 3.78 3.41
CA ALA A 98 -8.79 4.15 2.44
C ALA A 98 -9.32 5.25 1.50
N GLY A 99 -9.53 6.42 2.08
CA GLY A 99 -9.89 7.65 1.36
C GLY A 99 -8.68 8.36 0.76
N THR A 100 -8.94 9.35 -0.10
CA THR A 100 -7.88 10.21 -0.63
C THR A 100 -7.19 10.94 0.51
N CYS A 101 -5.85 10.82 0.60
CA CYS A 101 -5.03 11.38 1.67
C CYS A 101 -5.44 10.96 3.09
N SER A 102 -6.17 9.85 3.26
CA SER A 102 -6.44 9.31 4.58
C SER A 102 -5.17 8.73 5.21
N ILE A 103 -5.03 8.84 6.53
CA ILE A 103 -3.85 8.34 7.26
C ILE A 103 -4.27 7.19 8.18
N SER A 104 -3.68 6.02 7.96
CA SER A 104 -3.70 4.92 8.92
C SER A 104 -2.39 4.88 9.71
N LYS A 105 -2.49 4.76 11.03
CA LYS A 105 -1.32 4.68 11.92
C LYS A 105 -1.39 3.36 12.69
N LEU A 106 -0.31 2.60 12.63
CA LEU A 106 -0.12 1.39 13.41
C LEU A 106 1.06 1.57 14.36
N GLU A 107 0.96 1.00 15.54
CA GLU A 107 2.01 0.97 16.56
C GLU A 107 2.34 -0.47 16.90
N ARG A 108 3.63 -0.78 17.04
CA ARG A 108 4.08 -2.13 17.42
C ARG A 108 4.06 -2.26 18.93
N GLU A 109 3.37 -3.27 19.44
CA GLU A 109 3.27 -3.59 20.86
C GLU A 109 4.50 -4.39 21.33
N GLU A 110 4.70 -4.48 22.65
CA GLU A 110 5.82 -5.23 23.26
C GLU A 110 5.84 -6.71 22.88
N ASN A 111 4.67 -7.29 22.59
CA ASN A 111 4.52 -8.67 22.13
C ASN A 111 4.91 -8.86 20.64
N GLY A 112 5.36 -7.80 19.96
CA GLY A 112 5.77 -7.79 18.57
C GLY A 112 4.62 -7.60 17.56
N LYS A 113 3.36 -7.64 18.00
CA LYS A 113 2.16 -7.45 17.15
C LYS A 113 1.90 -5.98 16.86
N TRP A 114 1.19 -5.72 15.77
CA TRP A 114 0.77 -4.37 15.42
C TRP A 114 -0.64 -4.08 15.91
N LYS A 115 -0.84 -2.86 16.37
CA LYS A 115 -2.14 -2.31 16.76
C LYS A 115 -2.46 -1.11 15.88
N LEU A 116 -3.64 -1.09 15.28
CA LEU A 116 -4.16 0.07 14.56
C LEU A 116 -4.63 1.13 15.55
N VAL A 117 -4.01 2.30 15.51
CA VAL A 117 -4.37 3.45 16.37
C VAL A 117 -5.13 4.54 15.63
N LEU A 118 -4.96 4.63 14.30
CA LEU A 118 -5.80 5.46 13.42
C LEU A 118 -6.18 4.63 12.19
N ASN A 119 -7.46 4.59 11.83
CA ASN A 119 -7.98 3.89 10.65
C ASN A 119 -8.47 4.91 9.61
N GLY A 120 -7.58 5.32 8.70
CA GLY A 120 -7.91 6.25 7.63
C GLY A 120 -8.43 7.60 8.11
N SER A 121 -7.77 8.23 9.09
CA SER A 121 -8.16 9.57 9.55
C SER A 121 -8.03 10.59 8.42
N THR A 122 -9.04 11.43 8.30
CA THR A 122 -9.10 12.56 7.35
C THR A 122 -9.38 13.87 8.09
N ASP A 123 -9.15 13.91 9.41
CA ASP A 123 -9.48 15.06 10.27
C ASP A 123 -8.67 16.32 9.90
N HIS A 124 -7.53 16.11 9.24
CA HIS A 124 -6.67 17.16 8.71
C HIS A 124 -7.15 17.74 7.35
N LEU A 125 -8.16 17.12 6.72
CA LEU A 125 -8.68 17.50 5.41
C LEU A 125 -9.96 18.33 5.56
N SER A 126 -9.99 19.50 4.92
CA SER A 126 -11.15 20.42 4.98
C SER A 126 -12.44 19.84 4.38
N GLN A 127 -12.33 18.86 3.49
CA GLN A 127 -13.47 18.19 2.86
C GLN A 127 -13.74 16.79 3.44
N GLY A 128 -13.03 16.39 4.49
CA GLY A 128 -13.16 15.08 5.12
C GLY A 128 -12.85 13.93 4.18
N ASN A 129 -13.54 12.80 4.38
CA ASN A 129 -13.31 11.58 3.62
C ASN A 129 -13.94 11.66 2.21
N LEU A 130 -13.09 11.55 1.19
CA LEU A 130 -13.50 11.53 -0.21
C LEU A 130 -12.90 10.32 -0.92
N ARG A 131 -13.69 9.73 -1.83
CA ARG A 131 -13.28 8.62 -2.71
C ARG A 131 -12.71 7.42 -1.95
N SER A 132 -13.29 7.11 -0.78
CA SER A 132 -13.00 5.86 -0.09
C SER A 132 -13.26 4.68 -1.01
N TRP A 133 -12.38 3.69 -0.97
CA TRP A 133 -12.45 2.51 -1.81
C TRP A 133 -12.21 1.25 -0.97
N MET A 134 -12.82 0.13 -1.37
CA MET A 134 -12.59 -1.19 -0.79
C MET A 134 -12.75 -2.28 -1.87
N PHE A 135 -12.26 -3.49 -1.59
CA PHE A 135 -12.32 -4.60 -2.56
C PHE A 135 -13.74 -5.12 -2.84
N GLU A 136 -14.73 -4.72 -2.03
CA GLU A 136 -16.12 -5.18 -2.10
C GLU A 136 -17.07 -3.99 -2.30
N GLY A 137 -18.29 -4.25 -2.80
CA GLY A 137 -19.30 -3.21 -3.01
C GLY A 137 -19.32 -2.65 -4.43
N ASP A 138 -19.79 -1.41 -4.59
CA ASP A 138 -19.94 -0.74 -5.90
C ASP A 138 -18.61 -0.17 -6.39
N VAL A 139 -17.71 -1.08 -6.76
CA VAL A 139 -16.40 -0.77 -7.33
C VAL A 139 -16.29 -1.38 -8.74
N PRO A 140 -15.53 -0.76 -9.66
CA PRO A 140 -15.32 -1.36 -10.98
C PRO A 140 -14.85 -2.80 -10.88
N SER A 141 -15.29 -3.67 -11.80
CA SER A 141 -14.80 -5.04 -11.83
C SER A 141 -13.31 -5.04 -12.19
N TYR A 142 -12.46 -5.27 -11.20
CA TYR A 142 -11.03 -5.46 -11.39
C TYR A 142 -10.66 -6.91 -11.64
N GLU A 143 -11.61 -7.83 -11.50
CA GLU A 143 -11.45 -9.22 -11.86
C GLU A 143 -12.44 -9.63 -12.96
N VAL A 144 -12.00 -10.52 -13.86
CA VAL A 144 -12.89 -11.21 -14.79
C VAL A 144 -13.36 -12.49 -14.11
N HIS A 145 -14.64 -12.57 -13.76
CA HIS A 145 -15.26 -13.83 -13.35
C HIS A 145 -15.42 -14.71 -14.60
N GLN A 146 -14.69 -15.84 -14.66
CA GLN A 146 -14.92 -16.88 -15.66
C GLN A 146 -16.10 -17.77 -15.27
#